data_AF-A0A847YVY8-F1
#
_entry.id   AF-A0A847YVY8-F1
#
_cell.length_a   1.000
_cell.length_b   1.000
_cell.length_c   1.000
_cell.angle_alpha   90.00
_cell.angle_beta   90.00
_cell.angle_gamma   90.00
#
_symmetry.space_group_name_H-M   'P 1'
#
loop_
_entity.id
_entity.type
_entity.pdbx_description
1 polymer ?
#
loop_
_entity_poly.entity_id
_entity_poly.type
_entity_poly.pdbx_seq_one_letter_code
_entity_poly.pdbx_strand_id
1 'polypeptide(L)'
;MKLDGLNLHLENLIPGIVILGSLIILLSPLSSSMQKATIIDELMKSEFLISTFFISCAYILGLLSAVLARFFVDFTSELLPRPLLLRLLSHKTYDELRFALPSLPIKGKNWRYLWNMVYRASLKYTTSECSKEIAMEVMRLREQGRFIRNLFFPLLIGTGALSRLFQINNGWIIAIINAIITILLYAYAEYTTFAEASLHLPESSDKQSNIVVEKK
;
A
#
# COMPACT_ATOMS: atom_id res chain seq x y z
N MET A 1 24.47 -16.44 11.90
CA MET A 1 22.98 -16.39 11.90
C MET A 1 22.61 -14.93 12.13
N LYS A 2 22.32 -14.18 11.06
CA LYS A 2 21.94 -12.77 11.17
C LYS A 2 20.53 -12.69 11.76
N LEU A 3 20.37 -11.84 12.76
CA LEU A 3 19.10 -11.48 13.41
C LEU A 3 18.19 -10.65 12.47
N ASP A 4 18.08 -11.04 11.20
CA ASP A 4 17.22 -10.38 10.20
C ASP A 4 15.73 -10.79 10.37
N GLY A 5 15.41 -11.62 11.38
CA GLY A 5 14.11 -12.28 11.56
C GLY A 5 13.20 -11.67 12.63
N LEU A 6 13.60 -10.61 13.32
CA LEU A 6 12.76 -9.90 14.28
C LEU A 6 12.58 -8.43 13.88
N ASN A 7 12.34 -8.17 12.59
CA ASN A 7 11.58 -6.98 12.22
C ASN A 7 10.16 -7.18 12.74
N LEU A 8 9.97 -6.94 14.05
CA LEU A 8 8.67 -6.56 14.59
C LEU A 8 8.15 -5.49 13.63
N HIS A 9 7.05 -5.79 12.93
CA HIS A 9 6.42 -4.85 12.02
C HIS A 9 5.80 -3.71 12.84
N LEU A 10 6.65 -2.88 13.45
CA LEU A 10 6.28 -1.68 14.22
C LEU A 10 5.42 -0.75 13.37
N GLU A 11 5.59 -0.82 12.04
CA GLU A 11 4.72 -0.20 11.03
C GLU A 11 3.22 -0.52 11.22
N ASN A 12 2.87 -1.65 11.83
CA ASN A 12 1.48 -2.01 12.13
C ASN A 12 1.03 -1.52 13.52
N LEU A 13 1.96 -1.35 14.47
CA LEU A 13 1.61 -0.98 15.85
C LEU A 13 0.97 0.41 15.92
N ILE A 14 1.57 1.42 15.29
CA ILE A 14 1.08 2.80 15.32
C ILE A 14 -0.33 2.91 14.70
N PRO A 15 -0.58 2.42 13.46
CA PRO A 15 -1.94 2.31 12.91
C PRO A 15 -2.92 1.61 13.85
N GLY A 16 -2.46 0.53 14.47
CA GLY A 16 -3.22 -0.24 15.45
C GLY A 16 -3.68 0.56 16.66
N ILE A 17 -2.77 1.34 17.26
CA ILE A 17 -3.06 2.22 18.40
C ILE A 17 -4.10 3.28 18.00
N VAL A 18 -3.93 3.90 16.82
CA VAL A 18 -4.86 4.90 16.31
C VAL A 18 -6.25 4.30 16.11
N ILE A 19 -6.34 3.13 15.48
CA ILE A 19 -7.62 2.43 15.26
C ILE A 19 -8.26 2.07 16.59
N LEU A 20 -7.51 1.45 17.51
CA LEU A 20 -8.04 1.02 18.80
C LEU A 20 -8.57 2.21 19.61
N GLY A 21 -7.81 3.30 19.72
CA GLY A 21 -8.25 4.52 20.40
C GLY A 21 -9.49 5.13 19.74
N SER A 22 -9.53 5.15 18.41
CA SER A 22 -10.67 5.66 17.65
C SER A 22 -11.93 4.81 17.82
N LEU A 23 -11.78 3.48 17.92
CA LEU A 23 -12.89 2.57 18.20
C LEU A 23 -13.47 2.77 19.60
N ILE A 24 -12.64 3.02 20.63
CA ILE A 24 -13.11 3.32 21.98
C ILE A 24 -14.02 4.56 21.99
N ILE A 25 -13.62 5.60 21.26
CA ILE A 25 -14.40 6.83 21.08
C ILE A 25 -15.72 6.53 20.33
N LEU A 26 -15.64 5.76 19.25
CA LEU A 26 -16.78 5.44 18.40
C LEU A 26 -17.78 4.46 19.02
N LEU A 27 -17.35 3.59 19.94
CA LEU A 27 -18.18 2.52 20.51
C LEU A 27 -18.74 2.85 21.91
N SER A 28 -18.45 4.01 22.48
CA SER A 28 -19.10 4.43 23.73
C SER A 28 -20.61 4.70 23.51
N PRO A 29 -21.51 4.31 24.44
CA PRO A 29 -21.26 3.98 25.84
C PRO A 29 -21.28 2.47 26.09
N LEU A 30 -20.26 1.93 26.76
CA LEU A 30 -20.31 0.56 27.29
C LEU A 30 -21.56 0.44 28.18
N SER A 31 -22.49 -0.43 27.79
CA SER A 31 -23.62 -0.76 28.63
C SER A 31 -23.11 -1.27 29.99
N SER A 32 -23.80 -0.92 31.06
CA SER A 32 -23.55 -1.37 32.44
C SER A 32 -23.54 -2.90 32.62
N SER A 33 -23.90 -3.67 31.58
CA SER A 33 -23.80 -5.13 31.54
C SER A 33 -22.38 -5.66 31.29
N MET A 34 -21.53 -4.94 30.53
CA MET A 34 -20.14 -5.37 30.28
C MET A 34 -19.21 -5.16 31.48
N GLN A 35 -19.60 -4.29 32.43
CA GLN A 35 -18.90 -4.11 33.71
C GLN A 35 -19.04 -5.33 34.65
N LYS A 36 -19.90 -6.32 34.33
CA LYS A 36 -20.09 -7.52 35.16
C LYS A 36 -19.27 -8.73 34.71
N ALA A 37 -18.36 -8.57 33.76
CA ALA A 37 -17.45 -9.65 33.37
C ALA A 37 -16.29 -9.73 34.38
N THR A 38 -16.39 -10.64 35.34
CA THR A 38 -15.41 -10.86 36.44
C THR A 38 -13.96 -11.00 35.94
N ILE A 39 -13.77 -11.53 34.73
CA ILE A 39 -12.45 -11.67 34.07
C ILE A 39 -11.86 -10.32 33.66
N ILE A 40 -12.70 -9.39 33.18
CA ILE A 40 -12.25 -8.04 32.81
C ILE A 40 -11.85 -7.28 34.07
N ASP A 41 -12.64 -7.37 35.14
CA ASP A 41 -12.32 -6.74 36.42
C ASP A 41 -11.01 -7.26 37.04
N GLU A 42 -10.70 -8.56 36.92
CA GLU A 42 -9.42 -9.10 37.38
C GLU A 42 -8.26 -8.68 36.47
N LEU A 43 -8.45 -8.66 35.14
CA LEU A 43 -7.46 -8.17 34.20
C LEU A 43 -7.16 -6.66 34.42
N MET A 44 -8.18 -5.88 34.81
CA MET A 44 -8.08 -4.44 35.09
C MET A 44 -7.34 -4.11 36.39
N LYS A 45 -7.00 -5.10 37.25
CA LYS A 45 -6.21 -4.87 38.48
C LYS A 45 -4.71 -4.77 38.24
N SER A 46 -4.21 -5.22 37.07
CA SER A 46 -2.79 -5.19 36.74
C SER A 46 -2.53 -4.30 35.54
N GLU A 47 -1.88 -3.16 35.77
CA GLU A 47 -1.47 -2.22 34.72
C GLU A 47 -0.60 -2.89 33.64
N PHE A 48 0.22 -3.87 34.05
CA PHE A 48 1.06 -4.65 33.13
C PHE A 48 0.22 -5.51 32.18
N LEU A 49 -0.79 -6.24 32.69
CA LEU A 49 -1.65 -7.09 31.86
C LEU A 49 -2.52 -6.25 30.91
N ILE A 50 -3.05 -5.11 31.39
CA ILE A 50 -3.81 -4.17 30.57
C ILE A 50 -2.94 -3.63 29.44
N SER A 51 -1.72 -3.17 29.76
CA SER A 51 -0.79 -2.63 28.77
C SER A 51 -0.40 -3.68 27.73
N THR A 52 -0.12 -4.91 28.17
CA THR A 52 0.21 -6.04 27.27
C THR A 52 -0.96 -6.39 26.38
N PHE A 53 -2.17 -6.46 26.93
CA PHE A 53 -3.40 -6.71 26.18
C PHE A 53 -3.67 -5.59 25.16
N PHE A 54 -3.52 -4.33 25.57
CA PHE A 54 -3.69 -3.16 24.70
C PHE A 54 -2.72 -3.19 23.52
N ILE A 55 -1.43 -3.40 23.78
CA ILE A 55 -0.39 -3.48 22.73
C ILE A 55 -0.69 -4.64 21.77
N SER A 56 -1.10 -5.80 22.31
CA SER A 56 -1.44 -6.98 21.51
C SER A 56 -2.65 -6.71 20.59
N CYS A 57 -3.72 -6.14 21.14
CA CYS A 57 -4.91 -5.76 20.38
C CYS A 57 -4.60 -4.71 19.32
N ALA A 58 -3.82 -3.68 19.67
CA ALA A 58 -3.37 -2.67 18.73
C ALA A 58 -2.60 -3.31 17.58
N TYR A 59 -1.62 -4.17 17.87
CA TYR A 59 -0.84 -4.84 16.82
C TYR A 59 -1.71 -5.67 15.87
N ILE A 60 -2.65 -6.45 16.42
CA ILE A 60 -3.59 -7.26 15.62
C ILE A 60 -4.47 -6.37 14.74
N LEU A 61 -5.01 -5.28 15.29
CA LEU A 61 -5.83 -4.32 14.52
C LEU A 61 -5.03 -3.64 13.42
N GLY A 62 -3.78 -3.29 13.69
CA GLY A 62 -2.87 -2.74 12.71
C GLY A 62 -2.59 -3.71 11.56
N LEU A 63 -2.33 -4.97 11.88
CA LEU A 63 -2.11 -6.02 10.88
C LEU A 63 -3.37 -6.26 10.03
N LEU A 64 -4.53 -6.39 10.67
CA LEU A 64 -5.82 -6.52 9.97
C LEU A 64 -6.07 -5.34 9.04
N SER A 65 -5.83 -4.12 9.52
CA SER A 65 -5.91 -2.89 8.73
C SER A 65 -5.00 -2.94 7.50
N ALA A 66 -3.73 -3.33 7.65
CA ALA A 66 -2.80 -3.43 6.53
C ALA A 66 -3.25 -4.46 5.48
N VAL A 67 -3.75 -5.61 5.92
CA VAL A 67 -4.28 -6.66 5.05
C VAL A 67 -5.52 -6.18 4.30
N LEU A 68 -6.49 -5.57 5.00
CA LEU A 68 -7.68 -5.01 4.37
C LEU A 68 -7.31 -3.88 3.40
N ALA A 69 -6.36 -3.01 3.76
CA ALA A 69 -5.93 -1.90 2.94
C ALA A 69 -5.32 -2.41 1.63
N ARG A 70 -4.56 -3.51 1.68
CA ARG A 70 -4.10 -4.23 0.49
C ARG A 70 -5.27 -4.63 -0.41
N PHE A 71 -6.30 -5.27 0.13
CA PHE A 71 -7.44 -5.70 -0.69
C PHE A 71 -8.21 -4.51 -1.30
N PHE A 72 -8.49 -3.47 -0.52
CA PHE A 72 -9.32 -2.35 -0.98
C PHE A 72 -8.55 -1.35 -1.82
N VAL A 73 -7.44 -0.83 -1.31
CA VAL A 73 -6.70 0.25 -1.96
C VAL A 73 -5.94 -0.26 -3.18
N ASP A 74 -5.34 -1.45 -3.12
CA ASP A 74 -4.70 -2.02 -4.32
C ASP A 74 -5.76 -2.20 -5.41
N PHE A 75 -6.85 -2.93 -5.11
CA PHE A 75 -7.92 -3.19 -6.08
C PHE A 75 -8.46 -1.90 -6.70
N THR A 76 -8.83 -0.92 -5.86
CA THR A 76 -9.39 0.35 -6.34
C THR A 76 -8.37 1.12 -7.17
N SER A 77 -7.08 1.08 -6.79
CA SER A 77 -6.02 1.70 -7.57
C SER A 77 -5.80 1.03 -8.92
N GLU A 78 -5.85 -0.32 -8.98
CA GLU A 78 -5.65 -1.10 -10.20
C GLU A 78 -6.78 -0.87 -11.22
N LEU A 79 -7.99 -0.54 -10.73
CA LEU A 79 -9.17 -0.35 -11.56
C LEU A 79 -9.10 0.92 -12.42
N LEU A 80 -8.51 2.00 -11.93
CA LEU A 80 -8.54 3.28 -12.64
C LEU A 80 -7.32 4.18 -12.41
N PRO A 81 -7.06 4.72 -11.20
CA PRO A 81 -6.10 5.81 -11.06
C PRO A 81 -4.67 5.37 -11.40
N ARG A 82 -4.27 4.14 -11.04
CA ARG A 82 -2.94 3.63 -11.37
C ARG A 82 -2.75 3.45 -12.89
N PRO A 83 -3.55 2.64 -13.62
CA PRO A 83 -3.35 2.51 -15.05
C PRO A 83 -3.52 3.83 -15.81
N LEU A 84 -4.34 4.76 -15.31
CA LEU A 84 -4.49 6.08 -15.89
C LEU A 84 -3.21 6.93 -15.74
N LEU A 85 -2.62 6.97 -14.55
CA LEU A 85 -1.33 7.66 -14.33
C LEU A 85 -0.21 7.04 -15.14
N LEU A 86 -0.11 5.70 -15.16
CA LEU A 86 0.86 4.98 -15.99
C LEU A 86 0.71 5.35 -17.46
N ARG A 87 -0.53 5.43 -17.97
CA ARG A 87 -0.77 5.80 -19.37
C ARG A 87 -0.44 7.25 -19.69
N LEU A 88 -0.80 8.19 -18.82
CA LEU A 88 -0.69 9.62 -19.10
C LEU A 88 0.71 10.17 -18.87
N LEU A 89 1.45 9.59 -17.92
CA LEU A 89 2.72 10.14 -17.46
C LEU A 89 3.93 9.25 -17.79
N SER A 90 3.73 8.05 -18.36
CA SER A 90 4.88 7.23 -18.76
C SER A 90 5.71 7.94 -19.83
N HIS A 91 7.02 7.98 -19.59
CA HIS A 91 8.01 8.54 -20.51
C HIS A 91 8.35 7.60 -21.68
N LYS A 92 7.88 6.34 -21.64
CA LYS A 92 8.05 5.36 -22.74
C LYS A 92 6.69 4.97 -23.31
N THR A 93 6.61 4.83 -24.62
CA THR A 93 5.37 4.32 -25.25
C THR A 93 5.16 2.85 -24.92
N TYR A 94 3.91 2.37 -25.00
CA TYR A 94 3.63 0.94 -24.81
C TYR A 94 4.45 0.06 -25.78
N ASP A 95 4.66 0.53 -27.00
CA ASP A 95 5.38 -0.26 -28.00
C ASP A 95 6.86 -0.37 -27.64
N GLU A 96 7.50 0.71 -27.21
CA GLU A 96 8.87 0.70 -26.65
C GLU A 96 9.00 -0.26 -25.47
N LEU A 97 8.06 -0.20 -24.52
CA LEU A 97 8.06 -1.07 -23.35
C LEU A 97 7.86 -2.54 -23.73
N ARG A 98 7.05 -2.81 -24.78
CA ARG A 98 6.88 -4.16 -25.33
C ARG A 98 8.14 -4.67 -26.04
N PHE A 99 8.92 -3.80 -26.68
CA PHE A 99 10.22 -4.17 -27.21
C PHE A 99 11.19 -4.58 -26.10
N ALA A 100 11.23 -3.80 -25.02
CA ALA A 100 12.06 -4.10 -23.84
C ALA A 100 11.59 -5.37 -23.11
N LEU A 101 10.28 -5.63 -23.09
CA LEU A 101 9.64 -6.75 -22.39
C LEU A 101 8.78 -7.58 -23.37
N PRO A 102 9.39 -8.51 -24.14
CA PRO A 102 8.71 -9.28 -25.18
C PRO A 102 7.55 -10.15 -24.67
N SER A 103 7.49 -10.41 -23.36
CA SER A 103 6.39 -11.14 -22.70
C SER A 103 5.06 -10.38 -22.69
N LEU A 104 5.05 -9.08 -23.03
CA LEU A 104 3.86 -8.27 -23.08
C LEU A 104 2.99 -8.58 -24.32
N PRO A 105 1.65 -8.65 -24.18
CA PRO A 105 0.75 -8.99 -25.27
C PRO A 105 0.71 -7.90 -26.35
N ILE A 106 0.31 -8.29 -27.56
CA ILE A 106 0.02 -7.36 -28.65
C ILE A 106 -1.17 -6.48 -28.25
N LYS A 107 -1.15 -5.18 -28.63
CA LYS A 107 -2.25 -4.23 -28.41
C LYS A 107 -3.57 -4.83 -28.91
N GLY A 108 -4.56 -4.91 -28.02
CA GLY A 108 -5.85 -5.56 -28.30
C GLY A 108 -6.63 -5.92 -27.03
N LYS A 109 -5.95 -6.04 -25.88
CA LYS A 109 -6.60 -6.18 -24.57
C LYS A 109 -6.99 -4.81 -23.98
N ASN A 110 -7.92 -4.80 -23.01
CA ASN A 110 -8.32 -3.61 -22.26
C ASN A 110 -7.08 -2.82 -21.79
N TRP A 111 -7.01 -1.53 -22.12
CA TRP A 111 -5.84 -0.68 -21.82
C TRP A 111 -5.46 -0.68 -20.34
N ARG A 112 -6.44 -0.80 -19.42
CA ARG A 112 -6.18 -0.88 -17.97
C ARG A 112 -5.38 -2.12 -17.62
N TYR A 113 -5.80 -3.26 -18.17
CA TYR A 113 -5.12 -4.54 -18.00
C TYR A 113 -3.71 -4.49 -18.59
N LEU A 114 -3.55 -3.89 -19.78
CA LEU A 114 -2.24 -3.73 -20.43
C LEU A 114 -1.27 -2.95 -19.53
N TRP A 115 -1.66 -1.78 -19.03
CA TRP A 115 -0.79 -0.95 -18.19
C TRP A 115 -0.49 -1.60 -16.83
N ASN A 116 -1.44 -2.33 -16.25
CA ASN A 116 -1.17 -3.11 -15.04
C ASN A 116 -0.17 -4.27 -15.30
N MET A 117 -0.18 -4.87 -16.48
CA MET A 117 0.80 -5.90 -16.83
C MET A 117 2.18 -5.30 -17.11
N VAL A 118 2.24 -4.18 -17.83
CA VAL A 118 3.48 -3.42 -18.05
C VAL A 118 4.12 -3.08 -16.71
N TYR A 119 3.34 -2.50 -15.79
CA TYR A 119 3.77 -2.21 -14.43
C TYR A 119 4.41 -3.42 -13.74
N ARG A 120 3.69 -4.56 -13.70
CA ARG A 120 4.17 -5.78 -13.05
C ARG A 120 5.42 -6.35 -13.71
N ALA A 121 5.49 -6.31 -15.05
CA ALA A 121 6.63 -6.81 -15.81
C ALA A 121 7.87 -5.94 -15.61
N SER A 122 7.73 -4.62 -15.63
CA SER A 122 8.81 -3.68 -15.34
C SER A 122 9.39 -3.89 -13.94
N LEU A 123 8.53 -3.95 -12.91
CA LEU A 123 9.01 -4.23 -11.56
C LEU A 123 9.71 -5.57 -11.44
N LYS A 124 9.14 -6.64 -12.04
CA LYS A 124 9.76 -7.95 -12.02
C LYS A 124 11.16 -7.90 -12.61
N TYR A 125 11.30 -7.34 -13.81
CA TYR A 125 12.59 -7.20 -14.50
C TYR A 125 13.60 -6.43 -13.65
N THR A 126 13.26 -5.24 -13.16
CA THR A 126 14.18 -4.42 -12.36
C THR A 126 14.61 -5.12 -11.07
N THR A 127 13.73 -5.94 -10.48
CA THR A 127 14.07 -6.67 -9.25
C THR A 127 14.89 -7.94 -9.47
N SER A 128 14.84 -8.56 -10.65
CA SER A 128 15.55 -9.80 -10.94
C SER A 128 16.82 -9.63 -11.76
N GLU A 129 16.83 -8.68 -12.71
CA GLU A 129 17.88 -8.55 -13.72
C GLU A 129 18.82 -7.35 -13.50
N CYS A 130 18.38 -6.32 -12.76
CA CYS A 130 19.21 -5.12 -12.53
C CYS A 130 20.16 -5.28 -11.32
N SER A 131 21.05 -4.30 -11.14
CA SER A 131 21.97 -4.27 -10.00
C SER A 131 21.22 -4.19 -8.67
N LYS A 132 21.88 -4.62 -7.59
CA LYS A 132 21.28 -4.63 -6.25
C LYS A 132 20.87 -3.24 -5.78
N GLU A 133 21.63 -2.22 -6.14
CA GLU A 133 21.37 -0.82 -5.78
C GLU A 133 20.03 -0.35 -6.38
N ILE A 134 19.81 -0.61 -7.66
CA ILE A 134 18.57 -0.26 -8.37
C ILE A 134 17.39 -1.03 -7.78
N ALA A 135 17.56 -2.33 -7.54
CA ALA A 135 16.51 -3.16 -6.95
C ALA A 135 16.12 -2.67 -5.54
N MET A 136 17.10 -2.25 -4.72
CA MET A 136 16.85 -1.69 -3.39
C MET A 136 16.11 -0.36 -3.45
N GLU A 137 16.44 0.52 -4.39
CA GLU A 137 15.73 1.79 -4.57
C GLU A 137 14.26 1.59 -4.93
N VAL A 138 13.98 0.72 -5.90
CA VAL A 138 12.61 0.34 -6.26
C VAL A 138 11.87 -0.26 -5.05
N MET A 139 12.53 -1.11 -4.26
CA MET A 139 11.92 -1.67 -3.05
C MET A 139 11.59 -0.60 -2.00
N ARG A 140 12.49 0.38 -1.80
CA ARG A 140 12.26 1.52 -0.90
C ARG A 140 11.05 2.34 -1.32
N LEU A 141 10.90 2.64 -2.62
CA LEU A 141 9.72 3.36 -3.14
C LEU A 141 8.43 2.56 -2.93
N ARG A 142 8.49 1.23 -3.11
CA ARG A 142 7.35 0.34 -2.82
C ARG A 142 6.99 0.28 -1.34
N GLU A 143 7.95 0.41 -0.45
CA GLU A 143 7.68 0.52 1.00
C GLU A 143 6.97 1.83 1.34
N GLN A 144 7.37 2.94 0.72
CA GLN A 144 6.64 4.22 0.85
C GLN A 144 5.20 4.11 0.35
N GLY A 145 4.98 3.47 -0.80
CA GLY A 145 3.63 3.18 -1.30
C GLY A 145 2.82 2.33 -0.33
N ARG A 146 3.42 1.25 0.22
CA ARG A 146 2.79 0.41 1.24
C ARG A 146 2.42 1.18 2.50
N PHE A 147 3.27 2.12 2.94
CA PHE A 147 2.97 2.98 4.08
C PHE A 147 1.73 3.85 3.81
N ILE A 148 1.69 4.57 2.67
CA ILE A 148 0.53 5.40 2.28
C ILE A 148 -0.75 4.56 2.28
N ARG A 149 -0.68 3.38 1.67
CA ARG A 149 -1.81 2.44 1.62
C ARG A 149 -2.30 2.06 3.01
N ASN A 150 -1.39 1.72 3.92
CA ASN A 150 -1.72 1.26 5.27
C ASN A 150 -2.31 2.36 6.16
N LEU A 151 -2.19 3.65 5.78
CA LEU A 151 -2.84 4.77 6.45
C LEU A 151 -4.35 4.87 6.16
N PHE A 152 -4.86 4.14 5.15
CA PHE A 152 -6.25 4.25 4.70
C PHE A 152 -7.28 4.08 5.83
N PHE A 153 -7.25 2.94 6.53
CA PHE A 153 -8.21 2.68 7.61
C PHE A 153 -7.98 3.52 8.87
N PRO A 154 -6.73 3.75 9.34
CA PRO A 154 -6.47 4.67 10.44
C PRO A 154 -7.03 6.07 10.19
N LEU A 155 -6.86 6.61 8.97
CA LEU A 155 -7.40 7.91 8.60
C LEU A 155 -8.93 7.91 8.59
N LEU A 156 -9.55 6.89 8.02
CA LEU A 156 -11.01 6.78 7.97
C LEU A 156 -11.64 6.65 9.36
N ILE A 157 -11.16 5.70 10.16
CA ILE A 157 -11.70 5.42 11.49
C ILE A 157 -11.38 6.59 12.43
N GLY A 158 -10.17 7.15 12.35
CA GLY A 158 -9.76 8.34 13.09
C GLY A 158 -10.60 9.57 12.74
N THR A 159 -10.86 9.82 11.46
CA THR A 159 -11.76 10.91 11.04
C THR A 159 -13.17 10.72 11.61
N GLY A 160 -13.68 9.49 11.61
CA GLY A 160 -14.97 9.16 12.23
C GLY A 160 -14.99 9.47 13.73
N ALA A 161 -13.95 9.04 14.46
CA ALA A 161 -13.83 9.28 15.90
C ALA A 161 -13.73 10.77 16.23
N LEU A 162 -12.90 11.52 15.51
CA LEU A 162 -12.79 12.98 15.67
C LEU A 162 -14.10 13.69 15.36
N SER A 163 -14.79 13.27 14.30
CA SER A 163 -16.09 13.85 13.92
C SER A 163 -17.13 13.64 15.01
N ARG A 164 -17.12 12.47 15.66
CA ARG A 164 -17.98 12.18 16.81
C ARG A 164 -17.60 13.04 18.04
N LEU A 165 -16.31 13.16 18.35
CA LEU A 165 -15.82 13.96 19.48
C LEU A 165 -16.18 15.45 19.35
N PHE A 166 -15.98 16.02 18.16
CA PHE A 166 -16.19 17.43 17.88
C PHE A 166 -17.59 17.75 17.33
N GLN A 167 -18.50 16.77 17.29
CA GLN A 167 -19.87 16.93 16.80
C GLN A 167 -19.95 17.51 15.37
N ILE A 168 -19.03 17.08 14.49
CA ILE A 168 -18.98 17.51 13.10
C ILE A 168 -20.05 16.77 12.30
N ASN A 169 -21.17 17.43 12.03
CA ASN A 169 -22.33 16.85 11.31
C ASN A 169 -21.97 16.18 9.96
N ASN A 170 -20.97 16.71 9.26
CA ASN A 170 -20.56 16.24 7.93
C ASN A 170 -19.20 15.52 7.93
N GLY A 171 -18.80 14.93 9.06
CA GLY A 171 -17.52 14.22 9.19
C GLY A 171 -17.28 13.11 8.18
N TRP A 172 -18.35 12.47 7.71
CA TRP A 172 -18.28 11.43 6.68
C TRP A 172 -17.77 11.96 5.33
N ILE A 173 -18.03 13.23 4.99
CA ILE A 173 -17.51 13.86 3.76
C ILE A 173 -15.98 13.94 3.85
N ILE A 174 -15.45 14.35 5.00
CA ILE A 174 -14.00 14.42 5.24
C ILE A 174 -13.39 13.02 5.14
N ALA A 175 -14.07 12.00 5.68
CA ALA A 175 -13.61 10.61 5.56
C ALA A 175 -13.56 10.15 4.09
N ILE A 176 -14.57 10.44 3.27
CA ILE A 176 -14.57 10.12 1.84
C ILE A 176 -13.42 10.85 1.12
N ILE A 177 -13.22 12.14 1.40
CA ILE A 177 -12.12 12.92 0.82
C ILE A 177 -10.77 12.27 1.17
N ASN A 178 -10.56 11.92 2.44
CA ASN A 178 -9.36 11.22 2.88
C ASN A 178 -9.16 9.89 2.16
N ALA A 179 -10.21 9.08 1.99
CA ALA A 179 -10.13 7.82 1.24
C ALA A 179 -9.70 8.05 -0.22
N ILE A 180 -10.31 9.02 -0.90
CA ILE A 180 -9.98 9.36 -2.29
C ILE A 180 -8.53 9.82 -2.38
N ILE A 181 -8.11 10.74 -1.51
CA ILE A 181 -6.74 11.25 -1.47
C ILE A 181 -5.75 10.11 -1.23
N THR A 182 -5.98 9.22 -0.27
CA THR A 182 -5.09 8.07 -0.02
C THR A 182 -4.98 7.16 -1.23
N ILE A 183 -6.08 6.87 -1.93
CA ILE A 183 -6.07 6.05 -3.15
C ILE A 183 -5.26 6.73 -4.27
N LEU A 184 -5.43 8.05 -4.45
CA LEU A 184 -4.70 8.81 -5.46
C LEU A 184 -3.20 8.92 -5.13
N LEU A 185 -2.86 9.20 -3.87
CA LEU A 185 -1.47 9.25 -3.41
C LEU A 185 -0.79 7.88 -3.55
N TYR A 186 -1.50 6.79 -3.22
CA TYR A 186 -1.00 5.45 -3.43
C TYR A 186 -0.77 5.15 -4.91
N ALA A 187 -1.74 5.45 -5.78
CA ALA A 187 -1.59 5.28 -7.21
C ALA A 187 -0.42 6.09 -7.77
N TYR A 188 -0.18 7.29 -7.25
CA TYR A 188 0.96 8.13 -7.60
C TYR A 188 2.29 7.54 -7.13
N ALA A 189 2.36 7.01 -5.90
CA ALA A 189 3.56 6.31 -5.41
C ALA A 189 3.89 5.04 -6.23
N GLU A 190 2.86 4.32 -6.68
CA GLU A 190 3.03 3.17 -7.58
C GLU A 190 3.53 3.63 -8.96
N TYR A 191 3.06 4.80 -9.44
CA TYR A 191 3.58 5.42 -10.66
C TYR A 191 5.03 5.84 -10.52
N THR A 192 5.45 6.49 -9.43
CA THR A 192 6.87 6.89 -9.26
C THR A 192 7.78 5.67 -9.18
N THR A 193 7.34 4.61 -8.50
CA THR A 193 8.03 3.31 -8.50
C THR A 193 8.18 2.76 -9.91
N PHE A 194 7.13 2.83 -10.72
CA PHE A 194 7.16 2.40 -12.11
C PHE A 194 8.08 3.26 -12.98
N ALA A 195 8.02 4.59 -12.82
CA ALA A 195 8.85 5.52 -13.55
C ALA A 195 10.33 5.18 -13.32
N GLU A 196 10.71 4.95 -12.06
CA GLU A 196 12.06 4.51 -11.71
C GLU A 196 12.41 3.17 -12.36
N ALA A 197 11.55 2.16 -12.21
CA ALA A 197 11.79 0.83 -12.79
C ALA A 197 11.92 0.86 -14.32
N SER A 198 11.16 1.73 -15.00
CA SER A 198 11.14 1.81 -16.45
C SER A 198 12.35 2.53 -17.05
N LEU A 199 13.05 3.39 -16.28
CA LEU A 199 14.32 3.98 -16.72
C LEU A 199 15.38 2.91 -17.00
N HIS A 200 15.40 1.85 -16.19
CA HIS A 200 16.41 0.78 -16.27
C HIS A 200 16.02 -0.37 -17.21
N LEU A 201 14.95 -0.22 -17.98
CA LEU A 201 14.58 -1.19 -19.02
C LEU A 201 15.49 -1.02 -20.25
N PRO A 202 15.90 -2.15 -20.88
CA PRO A 202 16.78 -2.13 -22.04
C PRO A 202 16.15 -1.31 -23.16
N GLU A 203 16.98 -0.50 -23.83
CA GLU A 203 16.52 0.30 -24.95
C GLU A 203 16.32 -0.58 -26.20
N SER A 204 15.43 -0.16 -27.08
CA SER A 204 15.20 -0.85 -28.35
C SER A 204 16.45 -0.88 -29.26
N SER A 205 17.39 0.06 -29.05
CA SER A 205 18.67 0.18 -29.75
C SER A 205 19.67 -0.94 -29.40
N ASP A 206 19.66 -1.45 -28.16
CA ASP A 206 20.65 -2.43 -27.66
C ASP A 206 20.51 -3.83 -28.28
N LYS A 207 19.37 -4.13 -28.92
CA LYS A 207 19.19 -5.38 -29.70
C LYS A 207 19.39 -5.19 -31.20
N GLN A 208 19.33 -3.97 -31.74
CA GLN A 208 19.68 -3.75 -33.15
C GLN A 208 21.19 -3.88 -33.39
N SER A 209 22.02 -3.48 -32.43
CA SER A 209 23.48 -3.65 -32.50
C SER A 209 23.90 -5.13 -32.50
N ASN A 210 23.25 -5.98 -31.71
CA ASN A 210 23.57 -7.42 -31.67
C ASN A 210 23.06 -8.21 -32.90
N ILE A 211 22.04 -7.73 -33.61
CA ILE A 211 21.54 -8.38 -34.83
C ILE A 211 22.41 -8.03 -36.06
N VAL A 212 23.12 -6.90 -36.04
CA VAL A 212 24.00 -6.50 -37.15
C VAL A 212 25.36 -7.19 -37.10
N VAL A 213 25.85 -7.60 -35.92
CA VAL A 213 27.16 -8.26 -35.78
C VAL A 213 27.12 -9.77 -36.12
N GLU A 214 25.94 -10.42 -36.11
CA GLU A 214 25.79 -11.83 -36.50
C GLU A 214 25.60 -12.07 -38.01
N LYS A 215 25.79 -11.06 -38.87
CA LYS A 215 25.81 -11.22 -40.32
C LYS A 215 27.09 -10.68 -40.95
N LYS A 216 28.20 -11.39 -40.75
CA LYS A 216 29.09 -11.94 -41.81
C LYS A 216 30.40 -12.43 -41.22
#